data_AF-A0A448ZVC5-F1
#
_entry.id   AF-A0A448ZVC5-F1
#
_cell.length_a   1.000
_cell.length_b   1.000
_cell.length_c   1.000
_cell.angle_alpha   90.00
_cell.angle_beta   90.00
_cell.angle_gamma   90.00
#
_symmetry.space_group_name_H-M   'P 1'
#
loop_
_entity.id
_entity.type
_entity.pdbx_description
1 polymer ?
#
loop_
_entity_poly.entity_id
_entity_poly.type
_entity_poly.pdbx_seq_one_letter_code
_entity_poly.pdbx_strand_id
1 'polypeptide(L)'
;MSKLNLKETQFAIDKLKTLFSSKLAKTLNLVRVSAPLFLLSSSHLNDPLNGEEPVKFKAKNIDEDLEIIHSLAKWKRYALSKYNFNINEGIYTDMNAIRREEEQDDLHSIYVDQWDWELIIKKEDRNLNFLQYIVKKIYQALYEVEMKLI
;
A
#
# COMPACT_ATOMS: atom_id res chain seq x y z
N MET A 1 2.06 11.25 30.16
CA MET A 1 0.65 10.88 29.91
C MET A 1 0.35 11.13 28.44
N SER A 2 -0.39 10.24 27.78
CA SER A 2 -0.86 10.47 26.40
C SER A 2 -1.65 11.79 26.35
N LYS A 3 -1.38 12.63 25.34
CA LYS A 3 -2.10 13.90 25.14
C LYS A 3 -3.56 13.69 24.73
N LEU A 4 -3.90 12.50 24.24
CA LEU A 4 -5.22 12.12 23.71
C LEU A 4 -5.79 10.94 24.49
N ASN A 5 -7.11 10.95 24.71
CA ASN A 5 -7.86 9.77 25.13
C ASN A 5 -8.10 8.81 23.95
N LEU A 6 -8.63 7.60 24.22
CA LEU A 6 -8.83 6.58 23.19
C LEU A 6 -9.69 7.05 22.01
N LYS A 7 -10.78 7.76 22.29
CA LYS A 7 -11.68 8.29 21.25
C LYS A 7 -10.98 9.34 20.40
N GLU A 8 -10.27 10.25 21.03
CA GLU A 8 -9.46 11.28 20.36
C GLU A 8 -8.35 10.67 19.50
N THR A 9 -7.68 9.62 19.98
CA THR A 9 -6.68 8.88 19.21
C THR A 9 -7.27 8.28 17.94
N GLN A 10 -8.47 7.67 18.01
CA GLN A 10 -9.13 7.13 16.80
C GLN A 10 -9.45 8.24 15.78
N PHE A 11 -9.96 9.40 16.23
CA PHE A 11 -10.17 10.54 15.34
C PHE A 11 -8.87 11.08 14.75
N ALA A 12 -7.79 11.14 15.52
CA ALA A 12 -6.49 11.59 15.04
C ALA A 12 -5.92 10.66 13.97
N ILE A 13 -6.04 9.34 14.16
CA ILE A 13 -5.64 8.32 13.17
C ILE A 13 -6.44 8.48 11.88
N ASP A 14 -7.77 8.56 11.96
CA ASP A 14 -8.63 8.73 10.77
C ASP A 14 -8.29 10.02 10.01
N LYS A 15 -8.13 11.14 10.73
CA LYS A 15 -7.76 12.42 10.14
C LYS A 15 -6.40 12.35 9.43
N LEU A 16 -5.39 11.78 10.08
CA LEU A 16 -4.06 11.57 9.49
C LEU A 16 -4.16 10.74 8.21
N LYS A 17 -4.84 9.59 8.27
CA LYS A 17 -4.96 8.66 7.14
C LYS A 17 -5.69 9.32 5.97
N THR A 18 -6.78 10.02 6.23
CA THR A 18 -7.56 10.73 5.21
C THR A 18 -6.73 11.84 4.54
N LEU A 19 -6.05 12.67 5.33
CA LEU A 19 -5.26 13.79 4.81
C LEU A 19 -4.07 13.30 3.97
N PHE A 20 -3.32 12.31 4.47
CA PHE A 20 -2.16 11.81 3.74
C PHE A 20 -2.55 11.08 2.46
N SER A 21 -3.57 10.22 2.50
CA SER A 21 -4.07 9.54 1.30
C SER A 21 -4.44 10.53 0.19
N SER A 22 -5.22 11.56 0.55
CA SER A 22 -5.64 12.62 -0.40
C SER A 22 -4.43 13.38 -0.97
N LYS A 23 -3.45 13.72 -0.11
CA LYS A 23 -2.27 14.47 -0.52
C LYS A 23 -1.34 13.64 -1.40
N LEU A 24 -1.09 12.37 -1.04
CA LEU A 24 -0.29 11.43 -1.83
C LEU A 24 -0.89 11.25 -3.23
N ALA A 25 -2.19 10.96 -3.28
CA ALA A 25 -2.93 10.78 -4.53
C ALA A 25 -2.80 11.98 -5.46
N LYS A 26 -3.02 13.19 -4.95
CA LYS A 26 -2.88 14.43 -5.73
C LYS A 26 -1.44 14.67 -6.19
N THR A 27 -0.46 14.39 -5.34
CA THR A 27 0.96 14.71 -5.60
C THR A 27 1.57 13.83 -6.68
N LEU A 28 1.14 12.56 -6.72
CA LEU A 28 1.65 11.54 -7.64
C LEU A 28 0.66 11.18 -8.77
N ASN A 29 -0.48 11.88 -8.87
CA ASN A 29 -1.54 11.60 -9.84
C ASN A 29 -2.03 10.13 -9.75
N LEU A 30 -2.39 9.71 -8.54
CA LEU A 30 -2.85 8.36 -8.24
C LEU A 30 -4.36 8.34 -8.05
N VAL A 31 -5.00 7.29 -8.57
CA VAL A 31 -6.40 6.98 -8.32
C VAL A 31 -6.49 5.92 -7.22
N ARG A 32 -7.38 6.13 -6.24
CA ARG A 32 -7.65 5.11 -5.23
C ARG A 32 -8.39 3.94 -5.87
N VAL A 33 -7.88 2.73 -5.68
CA VAL A 33 -8.54 1.49 -6.12
C VAL A 33 -8.71 0.54 -4.94
N SER A 34 -9.66 -0.39 -5.04
CA SER A 34 -9.84 -1.43 -4.03
C SER A 34 -8.81 -2.55 -4.23
N ALA A 35 -7.97 -2.80 -3.23
CA ALA A 35 -7.14 -3.99 -3.19
C ALA A 35 -7.94 -5.25 -2.90
N PRO A 36 -7.52 -6.41 -3.43
CA PRO A 36 -7.93 -7.69 -2.88
C PRO A 36 -7.44 -7.85 -1.43
N LEU A 37 -8.07 -8.73 -0.66
CA LEU A 37 -7.55 -9.21 0.65
C LEU A 37 -6.83 -10.55 0.53
N PHE A 38 -7.12 -11.29 -0.54
CA PHE A 38 -6.53 -12.57 -0.84
C PHE A 38 -6.53 -12.81 -2.35
N LEU A 39 -5.67 -13.70 -2.80
CA LEU A 39 -5.49 -14.09 -4.20
C LEU A 39 -5.47 -15.61 -4.31
N LEU A 40 -5.78 -16.15 -5.49
CA LEU A 40 -5.53 -17.56 -5.78
C LEU A 40 -4.03 -17.83 -5.72
N SER A 41 -3.62 -18.93 -5.10
CA SER A 41 -2.21 -19.38 -5.08
C SER A 41 -1.62 -19.49 -6.49
N SER A 42 -2.43 -19.92 -7.46
CA SER A 42 -2.06 -20.07 -8.87
C SER A 42 -1.85 -18.74 -9.62
N SER A 43 -2.32 -17.61 -9.06
CA SER A 43 -2.21 -16.31 -9.73
C SER A 43 -0.78 -15.78 -9.81
N HIS A 44 0.09 -16.22 -8.90
CA HIS A 44 1.47 -15.72 -8.74
C HIS A 44 1.58 -14.20 -8.53
N LEU A 45 0.46 -13.53 -8.20
CA LEU A 45 0.38 -12.10 -7.96
C LEU A 45 0.70 -11.71 -6.51
N ASN A 46 0.65 -12.68 -5.59
CA ASN A 46 1.12 -12.50 -4.21
C ASN A 46 2.65 -12.65 -4.16
N ASP A 47 3.35 -11.68 -3.58
CA ASP A 47 4.81 -11.69 -3.50
C ASP A 47 5.26 -12.27 -2.14
N PRO A 48 6.06 -13.36 -2.11
CA PRO A 48 6.47 -14.02 -0.86
C PRO A 48 7.54 -13.26 -0.06
N LEU A 49 7.87 -12.00 -0.44
CA LEU A 49 8.88 -11.19 0.24
C LEU A 49 10.24 -11.92 0.28
N ASN A 50 10.73 -12.31 1.46
CA ASN A 50 11.98 -13.03 1.68
C ASN A 50 11.83 -14.57 1.60
N GLY A 51 10.72 -15.07 1.05
CA GLY A 51 10.40 -16.49 1.01
C GLY A 51 9.46 -16.94 2.15
N GLU A 52 8.80 -15.99 2.81
CA GLU A 52 7.82 -16.24 3.86
C GLU A 52 6.58 -16.94 3.31
N GLU A 53 6.00 -17.85 4.10
CA GLU A 53 4.78 -18.54 3.70
C GLU A 53 3.52 -17.70 3.97
N PRO A 54 2.67 -17.45 2.95
CA PRO A 54 1.42 -16.74 3.15
C PRO A 54 0.42 -17.55 3.96
N VAL A 55 -0.43 -16.84 4.70
CA VAL A 55 -1.58 -17.47 5.37
C VAL A 55 -2.55 -17.99 4.29
N LYS A 56 -2.68 -19.31 4.22
CA LYS A 56 -3.54 -20.00 3.26
C LYS A 56 -4.87 -20.43 3.87
N PHE A 57 -5.93 -20.40 3.08
CA PHE A 57 -7.23 -20.91 3.46
C PHE A 57 -7.99 -21.47 2.26
N LYS A 58 -8.99 -22.32 2.55
CA LYS A 58 -9.92 -22.84 1.55
C LYS A 58 -11.27 -22.15 1.68
N ALA A 59 -11.84 -21.77 0.54
CA ALA A 59 -13.21 -21.27 0.47
C ALA A 59 -14.15 -22.36 -0.03
N LYS A 60 -15.40 -22.34 0.44
CA LYS A 60 -16.44 -23.23 -0.07
C LYS A 60 -16.63 -22.96 -1.57
N ASN A 61 -16.63 -24.01 -2.38
CA ASN A 61 -16.75 -23.98 -3.85
C ASN A 61 -15.56 -23.35 -4.60
N ILE A 62 -14.38 -23.30 -3.99
CA ILE A 62 -13.13 -22.97 -4.70
C ILE A 62 -12.19 -24.17 -4.52
N ASP A 63 -11.79 -24.77 -5.64
CA ASP A 63 -10.97 -25.99 -5.65
C ASP A 63 -9.48 -25.71 -5.40
N GLU A 64 -9.09 -24.43 -5.43
CA GLU A 64 -7.72 -23.95 -5.23
C GLU A 64 -7.55 -23.25 -3.88
N ASP A 65 -6.31 -23.26 -3.37
CA ASP A 65 -5.97 -22.51 -2.16
C ASP A 65 -5.98 -21.00 -2.43
N LEU A 66 -6.48 -20.26 -1.44
CA LEU A 66 -6.41 -18.81 -1.40
C LEU A 66 -5.32 -18.39 -0.41
N GLU A 67 -4.59 -17.35 -0.77
CA GLU A 67 -3.53 -16.76 0.03
C GLU A 67 -3.93 -15.35 0.45
N ILE A 68 -3.87 -15.09 1.75
CA ILE A 68 -3.89 -13.72 2.27
C ILE A 68 -2.65 -12.99 1.74
N ILE A 69 -2.85 -11.75 1.35
CA ILE A 69 -1.82 -10.95 0.72
C ILE A 69 -0.69 -10.66 1.70
N HIS A 70 0.54 -10.82 1.22
CA HIS A 70 1.76 -10.29 1.85
C HIS A 70 2.16 -8.96 1.24
N SER A 71 2.01 -8.82 -0.08
CA SER A 71 2.36 -7.64 -0.84
C SER A 71 1.58 -7.58 -2.15
N LEU A 72 1.20 -6.38 -2.59
CA LEU A 72 0.54 -6.17 -3.88
C LEU A 72 1.52 -5.74 -4.97
N ALA A 73 2.84 -5.85 -4.77
CA ALA A 73 3.85 -5.37 -5.72
C ALA A 73 3.58 -5.81 -7.18
N LYS A 74 3.34 -7.12 -7.40
CA LYS A 74 3.00 -7.65 -8.74
C LYS A 74 1.58 -7.29 -9.16
N TRP A 75 0.63 -7.37 -8.22
CA TRP A 75 -0.77 -7.06 -8.47
C TRP A 75 -0.98 -5.62 -8.96
N LYS A 76 -0.29 -4.63 -8.40
CA LYS A 76 -0.47 -3.22 -8.80
C LYS A 76 -0.11 -2.98 -10.27
N ARG A 77 0.98 -3.60 -10.74
CA ARG A 77 1.37 -3.55 -12.15
C ARG A 77 0.38 -4.26 -13.06
N TYR A 78 -0.13 -5.42 -12.62
CA TYR A 78 -1.22 -6.10 -13.32
C TYR A 78 -2.48 -5.23 -13.41
N ALA A 79 -2.87 -4.58 -12.31
CA ALA A 79 -4.03 -3.71 -12.23
C ALA A 79 -3.91 -2.49 -13.15
N LEU A 80 -2.76 -1.80 -13.14
CA LEU A 80 -2.50 -0.66 -14.03
C LEU A 80 -2.69 -1.02 -15.51
N SER A 81 -2.14 -2.17 -15.92
CA SER A 81 -2.31 -2.70 -17.28
C SER A 81 -3.77 -3.05 -17.59
N LYS A 82 -4.41 -3.79 -16.69
CA LYS A 82 -5.81 -4.24 -16.85
C LYS A 82 -6.80 -3.07 -16.91
N TYR A 83 -6.55 -2.01 -16.16
CA TYR A 83 -7.41 -0.82 -16.09
C TYR A 83 -7.02 0.27 -17.08
N ASN A 84 -6.01 0.02 -17.92
CA ASN A 84 -5.61 0.91 -19.01
C ASN A 84 -5.23 2.34 -18.54
N PHE A 85 -4.42 2.42 -17.48
CA PHE A 85 -3.85 3.69 -17.01
C PHE A 85 -2.79 4.22 -17.99
N ASN A 86 -2.67 5.55 -18.07
CA ASN A 86 -1.70 6.21 -18.94
C ASN A 86 -0.35 6.48 -18.25
N ILE A 87 0.64 6.87 -19.05
CA ILE A 87 1.92 7.38 -18.54
C ILE A 87 1.69 8.55 -17.59
N ASN A 88 2.39 8.54 -16.46
CA ASN A 88 2.26 9.49 -15.33
C ASN A 88 0.92 9.41 -14.58
N GLU A 89 0.13 8.37 -14.80
CA GLU A 89 -0.99 7.99 -13.95
C GLU A 89 -0.64 6.75 -13.14
N GLY A 90 -1.23 6.65 -11.95
CA GLY A 90 -0.97 5.54 -11.06
C GLY A 90 -2.17 5.17 -10.20
N ILE A 91 -1.97 4.16 -9.36
CA ILE A 91 -2.94 3.73 -8.37
C ILE A 91 -2.33 3.79 -6.98
N TYR A 92 -3.19 3.95 -5.99
CA TYR A 92 -2.87 3.57 -4.62
C TYR A 92 -4.05 2.81 -4.01
N THR A 93 -3.76 2.03 -2.99
CA THR A 93 -4.75 1.30 -2.21
C THR A 93 -4.37 1.33 -0.74
N ASP A 94 -5.39 1.24 0.10
CA ASP A 94 -5.22 0.91 1.52
C ASP A 94 -5.03 -0.62 1.59
N MET A 95 -3.77 -1.05 1.63
CA MET A 95 -3.42 -2.47 1.67
C MET A 95 -3.37 -2.94 3.11
N ASN A 96 -3.91 -4.14 3.37
CA ASN A 96 -3.77 -4.84 4.63
C ASN A 96 -3.20 -6.23 4.38
N ALA A 97 -2.22 -6.62 5.20
CA ALA A 97 -1.54 -7.89 5.13
C ALA A 97 -1.39 -8.51 6.51
N ILE A 98 -1.21 -9.84 6.52
CA ILE A 98 -0.83 -10.60 7.70
C ILE A 98 0.56 -11.18 7.44
N ARG A 99 1.54 -10.78 8.25
CA ARG A 99 2.89 -11.33 8.23
C ARG A 99 3.05 -12.30 9.39
N ARG A 100 2.80 -13.58 9.11
CA ARG A 100 2.80 -14.65 10.12
C ARG A 100 4.15 -14.78 10.83
N GLU A 101 5.24 -14.49 10.13
CA GLU A 101 6.61 -14.80 10.55
C GLU A 101 7.36 -13.57 11.12
N GLU A 102 6.66 -12.44 11.30
CA GLU A 102 7.24 -11.18 11.80
C GLU A 102 7.53 -11.27 13.31
N GLU A 103 8.75 -10.89 13.72
CA GLU A 103 9.11 -10.68 15.12
C GLU A 103 8.53 -9.34 15.61
N GLN A 104 7.70 -9.37 16.65
CA GLN A 104 6.98 -8.17 17.10
C GLN A 104 7.82 -7.31 18.04
N ASP A 105 7.80 -6.00 17.79
CA ASP A 105 8.32 -4.97 18.70
C ASP A 105 7.49 -3.67 18.55
N ASP A 106 7.98 -2.54 19.07
CA ASP A 106 7.27 -1.26 19.01
C ASP A 106 7.10 -0.71 17.58
N LEU A 107 7.85 -1.24 16.60
CA LEU A 107 7.84 -0.86 15.19
C LEU A 107 7.32 -1.98 14.26
N HIS A 108 7.32 -3.24 14.72
CA HIS A 108 6.99 -4.43 13.93
C HIS A 108 5.72 -5.12 14.43
N SER A 109 4.77 -5.34 13.53
CA SER A 109 3.46 -5.93 13.81
C SER A 109 3.12 -7.00 12.77
N ILE A 110 2.51 -8.11 13.22
CA ILE A 110 1.99 -9.15 12.33
C ILE A 110 0.84 -8.65 11.44
N TYR A 111 0.16 -7.58 11.85
CA TYR A 111 -0.78 -6.84 11.02
C TYR A 111 -0.05 -5.65 10.39
N VAL A 112 -0.03 -5.59 9.07
CA VAL A 112 0.63 -4.52 8.31
C VAL A 112 -0.42 -3.81 7.48
N ASP A 113 -0.45 -2.48 7.57
CA ASP A 113 -1.18 -1.63 6.64
C ASP A 113 -0.25 -0.68 5.88
N GLN A 114 -0.59 -0.40 4.63
CA GLN A 114 0.24 0.43 3.75
C GLN A 114 -0.63 1.25 2.80
N TRP A 115 -0.16 2.47 2.50
CA TRP A 115 -0.52 3.13 1.25
C TRP A 115 0.28 2.49 0.12
N ASP A 116 -0.21 1.37 -0.38
CA ASP A 116 0.47 0.61 -1.41
C ASP A 116 0.17 1.22 -2.78
N TRP A 117 1.19 1.70 -3.49
CA TRP A 117 1.03 2.53 -4.69
C TRP A 117 1.96 2.13 -5.84
N GLU A 118 1.56 2.44 -7.07
CA GLU A 118 2.38 2.23 -8.27
C GLU A 118 2.06 3.32 -9.31
N LEU A 119 3.06 3.79 -10.04
CA LEU A 119 2.96 4.86 -11.04
C LEU A 119 3.55 4.37 -12.37
N ILE A 120 2.85 4.60 -13.48
CA ILE A 120 3.41 4.32 -14.81
C ILE A 120 4.41 5.43 -15.16
N ILE A 121 5.66 5.05 -15.42
CA ILE A 121 6.73 5.97 -15.81
C ILE A 121 7.20 5.70 -17.24
N LYS A 122 7.82 6.71 -17.87
CA LYS A 122 8.47 6.51 -19.17
C LYS A 122 9.75 5.70 -19.03
N LYS A 123 10.24 5.17 -20.15
CA LYS A 123 11.53 4.46 -20.19
C LYS A 123 12.70 5.40 -19.88
N GLU A 124 12.65 6.65 -20.34
CA GLU A 124 13.67 7.68 -20.09
C GLU A 124 13.77 8.08 -18.60
N ASP A 125 12.67 7.95 -17.86
CA ASP A 125 12.57 8.27 -16.44
C ASP A 125 13.17 7.18 -15.52
N ARG A 126 13.73 6.09 -16.07
CA ARG A 126 14.37 5.00 -15.31
C ARG A 126 15.79 5.37 -14.87
N ASN A 127 15.90 6.43 -14.07
CA ASN A 127 17.17 6.95 -13.60
C ASN A 127 17.06 7.47 -12.16
N LEU A 128 18.21 7.66 -11.51
CA LEU A 128 18.29 8.08 -10.10
C LEU A 128 17.66 9.46 -9.87
N ASN A 129 17.79 10.38 -10.82
CA ASN A 129 17.24 11.74 -10.68
C ASN A 129 15.71 11.70 -10.59
N PHE A 130 15.06 10.89 -11.42
CA PHE A 130 13.61 10.71 -11.37
C PHE A 130 13.16 10.01 -10.08
N LEU A 131 13.88 8.98 -9.63
CA LEU A 131 13.60 8.35 -8.33
C LEU A 131 13.64 9.36 -7.19
N GLN A 132 14.71 10.15 -7.09
CA GLN A 132 14.86 11.20 -6.07
C GLN A 132 13.75 12.26 -6.17
N TYR A 133 13.34 12.62 -7.39
CA TYR A 133 12.23 13.53 -7.63
C TYR A 133 10.91 12.99 -7.04
N ILE A 134 10.60 11.71 -7.26
CA ILE A 134 9.41 11.06 -6.70
C ILE A 134 9.48 10.96 -5.17
N VAL A 135 10.63 10.59 -4.61
CA VAL A 135 10.83 10.55 -3.15
C VAL A 135 10.63 11.92 -2.51
N LYS A 136 11.19 12.99 -3.11
CA LYS A 136 11.00 14.37 -2.64
C LYS A 136 9.52 14.78 -2.67
N LYS A 137 8.78 14.36 -3.69
CA LYS A 137 7.33 14.57 -3.77
C LYS A 137 6.56 13.88 -2.63
N ILE A 138 6.89 12.63 -2.33
CA ILE A 138 6.28 11.89 -1.22
C ILE A 138 6.62 12.56 0.12
N TYR A 139 7.88 12.95 0.31
CA TYR A 139 8.30 13.64 1.54
C TYR A 139 7.59 14.99 1.71
N GLN A 140 7.44 15.77 0.63
CA GLN A 140 6.69 17.02 0.67
C GLN A 140 5.22 16.78 1.07
N ALA A 141 4.60 15.70 0.58
CA ALA A 141 3.25 15.32 0.99
C ALA A 141 3.15 14.99 2.49
N LEU A 142 4.14 14.29 3.05
CA LEU A 142 4.24 14.02 4.49
C LEU A 142 4.38 15.32 5.29
N TYR A 143 5.32 16.18 4.91
CA TYR A 143 5.58 17.45 5.59
C TYR A 143 4.36 18.38 5.61
N GLU A 144 3.64 18.49 4.49
CA GLU A 144 2.43 19.30 4.45
C GLU A 144 1.29 18.76 5.32
N VAL A 145 1.21 17.44 5.50
CA VAL A 145 0.21 16.82 6.37
C VAL A 145 0.59 17.02 7.83
N GLU A 146 1.86 16.85 8.18
CA GLU A 146 2.41 17.16 9.50
C GLU A 146 2.07 18.60 9.90
N MET A 147 2.37 19.58 9.04
CA MET A 147 2.08 21.00 9.27
C MET A 147 0.59 21.33 9.42
N LYS A 148 -0.33 20.44 9.01
CA LYS A 148 -1.79 20.61 9.19
C LYS A 148 -2.31 19.95 10.46
N LEU A 149 -1.51 19.09 11.08
CA LEU A 149 -1.87 18.31 12.26
C LEU A 149 -1.26 18.88 13.54
N ILE A 150 -0.14 19.60 13.42
CA ILE A 150 0.48 20.42 14.47
C ILE A 150 -0.24 21.76 14.57
#